data_AF-A0A962ANG0-F1
#
_entry.id   AF-A0A962ANG0-F1
#
_cell.length_a   1.000
_cell.length_b   1.000
_cell.length_c   1.000
_cell.angle_alpha   90.00
_cell.angle_beta   90.00
_cell.angle_gamma   90.00
#
_symmetry.space_group_name_H-M   'P 1'
#
loop_
_entity.id
_entity.type
_entity.pdbx_description
1 polymer ?
#
loop_
_entity_poly.entity_id
_entity_poly.type
_entity_poly.pdbx_seq_one_letter_code
_entity_poly.pdbx_strand_id
1 'polypeptide(L)'
;STRVPALGRASEAARIFAPTAERTAAALNELPPPVARRWIARYGHAAAEAAVGASPDELETIGPTPTVWAELRWACRREDIVHLDDLLLRRTRLGLLLRDGGAEILPRAGEIARAELGWDDARWRAEAERYRALIARCYSLPVEA
;
A
#
# COMPACT_ATOMS: atom_id res chain seq x y z
N SER A 1 14.55 -6.37 -42.74
CA SER A 1 14.79 -6.14 -41.31
C SER A 1 14.68 -4.64 -41.06
N THR A 2 13.48 -4.18 -40.71
CA THR A 2 13.16 -2.75 -40.59
C THR A 2 13.49 -2.31 -39.17
N ARG A 3 14.59 -1.58 -38.99
CA ARG A 3 14.93 -0.94 -37.72
C ARG A 3 13.84 0.09 -37.38
N VAL A 4 13.35 0.06 -36.15
CA VAL A 4 12.38 1.02 -35.59
C VAL A 4 12.89 2.45 -35.86
N PRO A 5 12.09 3.35 -36.46
CA PRO A 5 12.55 4.70 -36.76
C PRO A 5 12.69 5.53 -35.47
N ALA A 6 13.87 6.14 -35.31
CA ALA A 6 14.13 7.38 -34.58
C ALA A 6 13.48 7.54 -33.19
N LEU A 7 14.03 6.86 -32.18
CA LEU A 7 14.19 7.50 -30.88
C LEU A 7 15.25 8.59 -31.04
N GLY A 8 14.85 9.74 -31.60
CA GLY A 8 15.65 10.95 -31.54
C GLY A 8 16.04 11.20 -30.09
N ARG A 9 17.32 11.54 -29.85
CA ARG A 9 17.91 11.68 -28.50
C ARG A 9 16.92 12.38 -27.57
N ALA A 10 16.33 11.61 -26.64
CA ALA A 10 15.53 12.19 -25.57
C ALA A 10 16.45 13.18 -24.83
N SER A 11 16.10 14.46 -24.88
CA SER A 11 16.80 15.49 -24.12
C SER A 11 16.57 15.24 -22.62
N GLU A 12 17.35 15.90 -21.76
CA GLU A 12 17.11 15.87 -20.31
C GLU A 12 15.70 16.33 -19.94
N ALA A 13 15.12 17.24 -20.74
CA ALA A 13 13.73 17.69 -20.64
C ALA A 13 12.69 16.68 -21.15
N ALA A 14 13.11 15.61 -21.83
CA ALA A 14 12.27 14.53 -22.36
C ALA A 14 12.40 13.23 -21.55
N ARG A 15 13.02 13.27 -20.36
CA ARG A 15 13.06 12.10 -19.48
C ARG A 15 11.64 11.74 -19.04
N ILE A 16 11.16 10.59 -19.52
CA ILE A 16 9.89 9.98 -19.07
C ILE A 16 9.98 9.61 -17.57
N PHE A 17 11.18 9.29 -17.08
CA PHE A 17 11.46 9.04 -15.67
C PHE A 17 12.47 10.06 -15.14
N ALA A 18 12.02 10.93 -14.24
CA ALA A 18 12.90 11.81 -13.49
C ALA A 18 13.58 11.03 -12.35
N PRO A 19 14.84 11.35 -12.01
CA PRO A 19 15.44 10.83 -10.79
C PRO A 19 14.64 11.31 -9.57
N THR A 20 14.61 10.48 -8.53
CA THR A 20 14.02 10.86 -7.24
C THR A 20 14.66 12.14 -6.73
N ALA A 21 13.84 13.11 -6.32
CA ALA A 21 14.34 14.38 -5.80
C ALA A 21 15.18 14.11 -4.54
N GLU A 22 16.26 14.87 -4.38
CA GLU A 22 17.18 14.74 -3.23
C GLU A 22 16.44 14.86 -1.89
N ARG A 23 15.43 15.73 -1.80
CA ARG A 23 14.53 15.82 -0.63
C ARG A 23 13.80 14.52 -0.32
N THR A 24 13.32 13.81 -1.34
CA THR A 24 12.64 12.52 -1.17
C THR A 24 13.64 11.44 -0.73
N ALA A 25 14.84 11.42 -1.31
CA ALA A 25 15.88 10.50 -0.87
C ALA A 25 16.26 10.72 0.60
N ALA A 26 16.48 11.99 0.99
CA ALA A 26 16.83 12.36 2.35
C ALA A 26 15.74 11.96 3.38
N ALA A 27 14.46 12.18 3.05
CA ALA A 27 13.34 11.79 3.91
C ALA A 27 13.21 10.28 4.14
N LEU A 28 13.83 9.46 3.29
CA LEU A 28 13.75 7.99 3.36
C LEU A 28 15.03 7.34 3.91
N ASN A 29 16.04 8.13 4.28
CA ASN A 29 17.33 7.61 4.76
C ASN A 29 17.20 6.75 6.03
N GLU A 30 16.23 7.08 6.88
CA GLU A 30 15.97 6.36 8.14
C GLU A 30 15.13 5.09 7.94
N LEU A 31 14.59 4.87 6.73
CA LEU A 31 13.84 3.66 6.43
C LEU A 31 14.78 2.51 6.04
N PRO A 32 14.40 1.25 6.33
CA PRO A 32 15.10 0.10 5.79
C PRO A 32 15.25 0.22 4.26
N PRO A 33 16.44 0.01 3.67
CA PRO A 33 16.67 0.24 2.23
C PRO A 33 15.68 -0.46 1.28
N PRO A 34 15.22 -1.70 1.56
CA PRO A 34 14.17 -2.33 0.74
C PRO A 34 12.84 -1.58 0.77
N VAL A 35 12.43 -1.05 1.93
CA VAL A 35 11.21 -0.27 2.12
C VAL A 35 11.32 1.05 1.37
N ALA A 36 12.42 1.80 1.57
CA ALA A 36 12.68 3.06 0.87
C ALA A 36 12.61 2.90 -0.65
N ARG A 37 13.28 1.89 -1.22
CA ARG A 37 13.27 1.62 -2.67
C ARG A 37 11.86 1.32 -3.18
N ARG A 38 11.11 0.49 -2.46
CA ARG A 38 9.74 0.14 -2.82
C ARG A 38 8.83 1.37 -2.80
N TRP A 39 8.96 2.20 -1.77
CA TRP A 39 8.14 3.40 -1.63
C TRP A 39 8.46 4.43 -2.71
N ILE A 40 9.73 4.63 -3.06
CA ILE A 40 10.11 5.45 -4.21
C ILE A 40 9.49 4.89 -5.49
N ALA A 41 9.62 3.59 -5.73
CA ALA A 41 9.09 2.96 -6.94
C ALA A 41 7.55 3.05 -7.04
N ARG A 42 6.87 3.07 -5.89
CA ARG A 42 5.40 3.05 -5.80
C ARG A 42 4.78 4.46 -5.74
N TYR A 43 5.36 5.36 -4.96
CA TYR A 43 4.81 6.67 -4.64
C TYR A 43 5.61 7.83 -5.24
N GLY A 44 6.77 7.56 -5.84
CA GLY A 44 7.64 8.60 -6.39
C GLY A 44 8.01 9.64 -5.33
N HIS A 45 7.79 10.92 -5.63
CA HIS A 45 8.06 12.02 -4.70
C HIS A 45 7.21 11.98 -3.43
N ALA A 46 5.99 11.41 -3.50
CA ALA A 46 5.09 11.32 -2.35
C ALA A 46 5.56 10.31 -1.29
N ALA A 47 6.56 9.47 -1.61
CA ALA A 47 7.19 8.59 -0.64
C ALA A 47 7.74 9.36 0.58
N ALA A 48 8.23 10.58 0.37
CA ALA A 48 8.70 11.44 1.46
C ALA A 48 7.59 11.73 2.47
N GLU A 49 6.40 12.09 1.98
CA GLU A 49 5.24 12.38 2.82
C GLU A 49 4.73 11.12 3.53
N ALA A 50 4.80 9.96 2.86
CA ALA A 50 4.45 8.68 3.47
C ALA A 50 5.34 8.34 4.67
N ALA A 51 6.60 8.81 4.67
CA ALA A 51 7.56 8.51 5.74
C ALA A 51 7.42 9.47 6.94
N VAL A 52 6.82 10.64 6.72
CA VAL A 52 6.63 11.64 7.78
C VAL A 52 5.69 11.10 8.85
N GLY A 53 6.21 11.01 10.07
CA GLY A 53 5.44 10.62 11.25
C GLY A 53 5.16 9.12 11.36
N ALA A 54 5.80 8.28 10.54
CA ALA A 54 5.78 6.84 10.75
C ALA A 54 6.54 6.50 12.04
N SER A 55 5.86 5.86 12.99
CA SER A 55 6.50 5.38 14.21
C SER A 55 7.32 4.11 13.95
N PRO A 56 8.30 3.76 14.82
CA PRO A 56 9.12 2.57 14.61
C PRO A 56 8.31 1.27 14.48
N ASP A 57 7.22 1.12 15.23
CA ASP A 57 6.32 -0.04 15.14
C ASP A 57 5.53 -0.06 13.83
N GLU A 58 5.38 1.09 13.16
CA GLU A 58 4.73 1.18 11.86
C GLU A 58 5.65 0.84 10.69
N LEU A 59 6.96 0.82 10.93
CA LEU A 59 7.97 0.36 9.97
C LEU A 59 8.16 -1.15 9.99
N GLU A 60 7.48 -1.86 10.89
CA GLU A 60 7.43 -3.32 10.89
C GLU A 60 6.64 -3.85 9.69
N THR A 61 7.14 -4.93 9.11
CA THR A 61 6.46 -5.64 8.03
C THR A 61 5.21 -6.36 8.52
N ILE A 62 4.17 -6.34 7.69
CA ILE A 62 2.92 -7.03 7.96
C ILE A 62 3.07 -8.51 7.56
N GLY A 63 3.28 -9.36 8.57
CA GLY A 63 3.48 -10.79 8.39
C GLY A 63 4.68 -11.08 7.47
N PRO A 64 4.57 -12.02 6.51
CA PRO A 64 5.65 -12.35 5.58
C PRO A 64 5.75 -11.37 4.39
N THR A 65 4.93 -10.31 4.36
CA THR A 65 4.91 -9.39 3.22
C THR A 65 5.95 -8.29 3.37
N PRO A 66 6.46 -7.70 2.27
CA PRO A 66 7.33 -6.54 2.34
C PRO A 66 6.56 -5.22 2.62
N THR A 67 5.24 -5.29 2.83
CA THR A 67 4.42 -4.12 3.13
C THR A 67 4.54 -3.80 4.61
N VAL A 68 4.77 -2.53 4.96
CA VAL A 68 4.81 -2.08 6.38
C VAL A 68 3.50 -1.38 6.78
N TRP A 69 3.22 -1.25 8.07
CA TRP A 69 1.99 -0.59 8.55
C TRP A 69 1.88 0.88 8.14
N ALA A 70 3.00 1.58 8.04
CA ALA A 70 3.04 2.94 7.54
C ALA A 70 2.53 3.05 6.09
N GLU A 71 2.70 2.02 5.23
CA GLU A 71 2.08 1.99 3.89
C GLU A 71 0.56 1.87 3.97
N LEU A 72 0.05 1.09 4.92
CA LEU A 72 -1.39 0.92 5.12
C LEU A 72 -2.00 2.24 5.60
N ARG A 73 -1.36 2.93 6.55
CA ARG A 73 -1.75 4.27 7.00
C ARG A 73 -1.71 5.29 5.86
N TRP A 74 -0.64 5.28 5.08
CA TRP A 74 -0.52 6.15 3.90
C TRP A 74 -1.66 5.91 2.91
N ALA A 75 -1.98 4.66 2.60
CA ALA A 75 -3.07 4.31 1.70
C ALA A 75 -4.41 4.89 2.20
N CYS A 76 -4.70 4.77 3.51
CA CYS A 76 -5.90 5.39 4.09
C CYS A 76 -5.95 6.91 3.87
N ARG A 77 -4.83 7.62 4.06
CA ARG A 77 -4.77 9.08 3.92
C ARG A 77 -4.89 9.57 2.48
N ARG A 78 -4.35 8.82 1.52
CA ARG A 78 -3.93 9.37 0.21
C ARG A 78 -4.43 8.61 -1.00
N GLU A 79 -5.02 7.42 -0.84
CA GLU A 79 -5.42 6.56 -1.96
C GLU A 79 -6.94 6.36 -2.11
N ASP A 80 -7.75 7.28 -1.58
CA ASP A 80 -9.21 7.34 -1.69
C ASP A 80 -9.92 6.05 -1.27
N ILE A 81 -9.69 5.64 -0.02
CA ILE A 81 -10.31 4.43 0.55
C ILE A 81 -11.75 4.72 0.95
N VAL A 82 -12.70 4.06 0.29
CA VAL A 82 -14.13 4.11 0.64
C VAL A 82 -14.53 2.87 1.43
N HIS A 83 -13.97 1.73 1.05
CA HIS A 83 -14.28 0.40 1.55
C HIS A 83 -13.03 -0.37 1.98
N LEU A 84 -13.19 -1.32 2.90
CA LEU A 84 -12.05 -2.10 3.40
C LEU A 84 -11.35 -2.93 2.32
N ASP A 85 -12.08 -3.39 1.29
CA ASP A 85 -11.47 -4.09 0.14
C ASP A 85 -10.69 -3.17 -0.81
N ASP A 86 -10.98 -1.86 -0.86
CA ASP A 86 -10.12 -0.91 -1.57
C ASP A 86 -8.72 -0.93 -0.95
N LEU A 87 -8.67 -0.89 0.39
CA LEU A 87 -7.44 -0.91 1.16
C LEU A 87 -6.71 -2.25 1.02
N LEU A 88 -7.40 -3.36 1.33
CA LEU A 88 -6.74 -4.67 1.49
C LEU A 88 -6.58 -5.44 0.17
N LEU A 89 -7.45 -5.27 -0.83
CA LEU A 89 -7.35 -6.01 -2.10
C LEU A 89 -6.72 -5.20 -3.23
N ARG A 90 -6.93 -3.88 -3.28
CA ARG A 90 -6.49 -3.05 -4.41
C ARG A 90 -5.23 -2.25 -4.11
N ARG A 91 -5.24 -1.45 -3.05
CA ARG A 91 -4.13 -0.55 -2.71
C ARG A 91 -2.94 -1.33 -2.15
N THR A 92 -3.13 -2.05 -1.05
CA THR A 92 -2.03 -2.77 -0.38
C THR A 92 -1.86 -4.21 -0.87
N ARG A 93 -2.95 -4.81 -1.39
CA ARG A 93 -3.04 -6.22 -1.82
C ARG A 93 -2.77 -7.24 -0.70
N LEU A 94 -2.78 -6.81 0.57
CA LEU A 94 -2.56 -7.67 1.73
C LEU A 94 -3.57 -8.83 1.78
N GLY A 95 -4.83 -8.58 1.42
CA GLY A 95 -5.85 -9.62 1.37
C GLY A 95 -5.63 -10.72 0.32
N LEU A 96 -4.70 -10.51 -0.63
CA LEU A 96 -4.29 -11.54 -1.59
C LEU A 96 -3.02 -12.28 -1.16
N LEU A 97 -2.20 -11.65 -0.31
CA LEU A 97 -0.87 -12.14 0.06
C LEU A 97 -0.86 -12.85 1.41
N LEU A 98 -1.82 -12.52 2.28
CA LEU A 98 -1.97 -13.10 3.60
C LEU A 98 -3.03 -14.20 3.59
N ARG A 99 -2.84 -15.20 4.45
CA ARG A 99 -3.80 -16.27 4.69
C ARG A 99 -5.16 -15.70 5.10
N ASP A 100 -6.24 -16.36 4.66
CA ASP A 100 -7.62 -16.03 4.99
C ASP A 100 -7.97 -14.55 4.77
N GLY A 101 -7.45 -13.96 3.71
CA GLY A 101 -7.67 -12.56 3.39
C GLY A 101 -7.02 -11.58 4.37
N GLY A 102 -6.03 -12.01 5.17
CA GLY A 102 -5.45 -11.18 6.22
C GLY A 102 -6.36 -11.02 7.43
N ALA A 103 -7.17 -12.04 7.77
CA ALA A 103 -8.06 -12.00 8.92
C ALA A 103 -7.33 -11.61 10.23
N GLU A 104 -6.11 -12.09 10.43
CA GLU A 104 -5.28 -11.82 11.62
C GLU A 104 -4.89 -10.34 11.75
N ILE A 105 -4.77 -9.60 10.64
CA ILE A 105 -4.32 -8.21 10.66
C ILE A 105 -5.48 -7.22 10.82
N LEU A 106 -6.73 -7.69 10.72
CA LEU A 106 -7.92 -6.84 10.78
C LEU A 106 -8.00 -5.98 12.05
N PRO A 107 -7.65 -6.45 13.27
CA PRO A 107 -7.70 -5.61 14.46
C PRO A 107 -6.84 -4.34 14.33
N ARG A 108 -5.55 -4.47 13.99
CA ARG A 108 -4.62 -3.35 13.82
C ARG A 108 -4.94 -2.52 12.57
N ALA A 109 -5.35 -3.15 11.47
CA ALA A 109 -5.83 -2.42 10.29
C ALA A 109 -7.06 -1.57 10.63
N GLY A 110 -7.94 -2.05 11.51
CA GLY A 110 -9.11 -1.32 11.99
C GLY A 110 -8.75 -0.10 12.83
N GLU A 111 -7.73 -0.20 13.68
CA GLU A 111 -7.21 0.96 14.44
C GLU A 111 -6.75 2.08 13.50
N ILE A 112 -5.98 1.72 12.47
CA ILE A 112 -5.50 2.67 11.46
C ILE A 112 -6.66 3.23 10.64
N ALA A 113 -7.58 2.38 10.17
CA ALA A 113 -8.73 2.81 9.37
C ALA A 113 -9.63 3.78 10.14
N ARG A 114 -9.92 3.51 11.42
CA ARG A 114 -10.71 4.43 12.26
C ARG A 114 -9.99 5.76 12.47
N ALA A 115 -8.69 5.72 12.76
CA ALA A 115 -7.89 6.92 12.99
C ALA A 115 -7.77 7.82 11.75
N GLU A 116 -7.60 7.23 10.56
CA GLU A 116 -7.30 7.99 9.33
C GLU A 116 -8.54 8.28 8.47
N LEU A 117 -9.50 7.36 8.42
CA LEU A 117 -10.70 7.49 7.58
C LEU A 117 -11.90 8.06 8.35
N GLY A 118 -11.75 8.29 9.66
CA GLY A 118 -12.83 8.77 10.53
C GLY A 118 -13.99 7.78 10.66
N TRP A 119 -13.74 6.48 10.47
CA TRP A 119 -14.76 5.46 10.64
C TRP A 119 -15.04 5.25 12.13
N ASP A 120 -16.31 5.15 12.49
CA ASP A 120 -16.71 4.70 13.82
C ASP A 120 -16.70 3.17 13.93
N ASP A 121 -16.96 2.66 15.13
CA ASP A 121 -16.98 1.22 15.39
C ASP A 121 -18.12 0.50 14.66
N ALA A 122 -19.24 1.18 14.37
CA ALA A 122 -20.34 0.60 13.63
C ALA A 122 -19.97 0.39 12.17
N ARG A 123 -19.39 1.40 11.52
CA ARG A 123 -18.87 1.34 10.16
C ARG A 123 -17.74 0.34 10.06
N TRP A 124 -16.79 0.33 10.99
CA TRP A 124 -15.72 -0.67 10.99
C TRP A 124 -16.26 -2.11 11.02
N ARG A 125 -17.21 -2.39 11.92
CA ARG A 125 -17.85 -3.72 11.99
C ARG A 125 -18.53 -4.09 10.68
N ALA A 126 -19.30 -3.18 10.09
CA ALA A 126 -19.99 -3.41 8.82
C ALA A 126 -19.01 -3.67 7.66
N GLU A 127 -17.93 -2.89 7.59
CA GLU A 127 -16.88 -3.07 6.58
C GLU A 127 -16.11 -4.38 6.75
N ALA A 128 -15.76 -4.75 7.99
CA ALA A 128 -15.09 -6.01 8.29
C ALA A 128 -15.98 -7.23 7.99
N GLU A 129 -17.27 -7.17 8.31
CA GLU A 129 -18.27 -8.19 7.96
C GLU A 129 -18.34 -8.37 6.43
N ARG A 130 -18.55 -7.26 5.71
CA ARG A 130 -18.64 -7.24 4.25
C ARG A 130 -17.37 -7.77 3.60
N TYR A 131 -16.21 -7.39 4.12
CA TYR A 131 -14.90 -7.87 3.64
C TYR A 131 -14.74 -9.38 3.85
N ARG A 132 -15.05 -9.91 5.04
CA ARG A 132 -14.98 -11.37 5.29
C ARG A 132 -15.90 -12.15 4.36
N ALA A 133 -17.12 -11.66 4.14
CA ALA A 133 -18.05 -12.27 3.20
C ALA A 133 -17.50 -12.26 1.76
N LEU A 134 -16.84 -11.17 1.34
CA LEU A 134 -16.17 -11.09 0.04
C LEU A 134 -15.03 -12.12 -0.09
N ILE A 135 -14.18 -12.23 0.94
CA ILE A 135 -13.08 -13.21 0.96
C ILE A 135 -13.62 -14.63 0.85
N ALA A 136 -14.61 -15.00 1.66
CA ALA A 136 -15.21 -16.32 1.65
C ALA A 136 -15.92 -16.68 0.33
N ARG A 137 -16.42 -15.67 -0.41
CA ARG A 137 -17.10 -15.90 -1.68
C ARG A 137 -16.16 -15.98 -2.87
N CYS A 138 -15.08 -15.21 -2.87
CA CYS A 138 -14.30 -14.93 -4.08
C CYS A 138 -12.80 -15.22 -3.97
N TYR A 139 -12.28 -15.40 -2.75
CA TYR A 139 -10.84 -15.50 -2.49
C TYR A 139 -10.47 -16.67 -1.55
N SER A 140 -11.42 -17.54 -1.21
CA SER A 140 -11.17 -18.79 -0.50
C SER A 140 -11.22 -19.99 -1.44
N LEU A 141 -10.65 -21.10 -1.00
CA LEU A 141 -10.82 -22.37 -1.70
C LEU A 141 -12.30 -22.79 -1.69
N PRO A 142 -12.80 -23.42 -2.75
CA PRO A 142 -14.09 -24.08 -2.72
C PRO A 142 -14.10 -25.10 -1.57
N VAL A 143 -15.20 -25.18 -0.84
CA VAL A 143 -15.39 -26.28 0.11
C VAL A 143 -15.53 -27.56 -0.72
N GLU A 144 -14.70 -28.57 -0.45
CA GLU A 144 -14.89 -29.90 -1.04
C GLU A 144 -16.27 -30.42 -0.60
N ALA A 145 -17.07 -30.86 -1.57
CA ALA A 145 -18.43 -31.36 -1.36
C ALA A 145 -18.45 -32.78 -0.81
#